data_AF-A0A1E1LZE9-F1
#
_entry.id   AF-A0A1E1LZE9-F1
#
_cell.length_a   1.000
_cell.length_b   1.000
_cell.length_c   1.000
_cell.angle_alpha   90.00
_cell.angle_beta   90.00
_cell.angle_gamma   90.00
#
_symmetry.space_group_name_H-M   'P 1'
#
loop_
_entity.id
_entity.type
_entity.pdbx_description
1 polymer ?
#
loop_
_entity_poly.entity_id
_entity_poly.type
_entity_poly.pdbx_seq_one_letter_code
_entity_poly.pdbx_strand_id
1 'polypeptide(L)'
;MGCYAPTKIASPEILKQIDDLILRPMLEGMRKNGTPFVGMLFTGIMLTKSGPKTLEYNARFGDPETQTLLPLLETDLATIMKACIERRLSEVEITMSDRSSAVVVVSSGGYPGKYQQGDEIQMDDPHSLSDDAGSITFFHAGTSLLPDGSLHTSGGRVIAVSGVGSSLEEAVKLAYRGVSTIRYKDMHYRKDIAYRALKR
;
A
#
# COMPACT_ATOMS: atom_id res chain seq x y z
N MET A 1 -0.42 0.39 -11.90
CA MET A 1 -0.71 1.15 -10.65
C MET A 1 0.39 0.83 -9.64
N GLY A 2 0.57 1.61 -8.58
CA GLY A 2 1.59 1.31 -7.56
C GLY A 2 1.72 2.44 -6.54
N CYS A 3 2.35 2.14 -5.41
CA CYS A 3 2.56 3.07 -4.31
C CYS A 3 3.97 2.88 -3.70
N TYR A 4 4.42 3.80 -2.87
CA TYR A 4 5.66 3.69 -2.12
C TYR A 4 5.56 4.41 -0.77
N ALA A 5 6.35 3.97 0.20
CA ALA A 5 6.45 4.56 1.52
C ALA A 5 7.88 4.47 2.06
N PRO A 6 8.31 5.40 2.95
CA PRO A 6 7.58 6.63 3.30
C PRO A 6 7.63 7.68 2.18
N THR A 7 6.71 8.64 2.21
CA THR A 7 6.76 9.79 1.29
C THR A 7 7.49 10.96 1.95
N LYS A 8 8.49 11.54 1.25
CA LYS A 8 9.25 12.72 1.72
C LYS A 8 8.60 14.04 1.32
N ILE A 9 7.34 14.04 0.89
CA ILE A 9 6.67 15.24 0.36
C ILE A 9 6.13 16.15 1.47
N ALA A 10 5.80 15.58 2.64
CA ALA A 10 5.33 16.31 3.79
C ALA A 10 6.48 16.45 4.81
N SER A 11 6.88 17.69 5.07
CA SER A 11 7.81 17.99 6.18
C SER A 11 7.10 17.79 7.53
N PRO A 12 7.84 17.74 8.66
CA PRO A 12 7.23 17.69 9.99
C PRO A 12 6.21 18.81 10.24
N GLU A 13 6.46 20.00 9.70
CA GLU A 13 5.54 21.14 9.80
C GLU A 13 4.25 20.91 9.01
N ILE A 14 4.35 20.32 7.81
CA ILE A 14 3.17 19.94 7.01
C ILE A 14 2.38 18.82 7.69
N LEU A 15 3.06 17.81 8.25
CA LEU A 15 2.40 16.74 9.01
C LEU A 15 1.65 17.30 10.22
N LYS A 16 2.25 18.25 10.94
CA LYS A 16 1.57 18.95 12.02
C LYS A 16 0.34 19.73 11.55
N GLN A 17 0.43 20.44 10.42
CA GLN A 17 -0.74 21.12 9.83
C GLN A 17 -1.85 20.14 9.43
N ILE A 18 -1.49 18.95 8.91
CA ILE A 18 -2.46 17.90 8.60
C ILE A 18 -3.15 17.41 9.88
N ASP A 19 -2.41 17.17 10.97
CA ASP A 19 -3.02 16.76 12.24
C ASP A 19 -3.97 17.84 12.78
N ASP A 20 -3.48 19.07 12.91
CA ASP A 20 -4.19 20.18 13.55
C ASP A 20 -5.43 20.64 12.75
N LEU A 21 -5.36 20.62 11.41
CA LEU A 21 -6.41 21.19 10.56
C LEU A 21 -7.35 20.15 9.94
N ILE A 22 -6.91 18.89 9.83
CA ILE A 22 -7.65 17.85 9.07
C ILE A 22 -8.03 16.68 9.97
N LEU A 23 -7.07 16.01 10.61
CA LEU A 23 -7.32 14.75 11.30
C LEU A 23 -8.01 14.96 12.64
N ARG A 24 -7.43 15.80 13.51
CA ARG A 24 -7.95 16.06 14.86
C ARG A 24 -9.33 16.72 14.84
N PRO A 25 -9.59 17.79 14.06
CA PRO A 25 -10.92 18.40 14.03
C PRO A 25 -12.01 17.45 13.52
N MET A 26 -11.67 16.57 12.56
CA MET A 26 -12.64 15.58 12.05
C MET A 26 -13.01 14.57 13.14
N LEU A 27 -12.02 13.99 13.82
CA LEU A 27 -12.24 13.03 14.92
C LEU A 27 -12.98 13.67 16.10
N GLU A 28 -12.63 14.90 16.46
CA GLU A 28 -13.31 15.65 17.52
C GLU A 28 -14.77 15.99 17.15
N GLY A 29 -15.01 16.39 15.90
CA GLY A 29 -16.36 16.63 15.38
C GLY A 29 -17.23 15.37 15.41
N MET A 30 -16.68 14.24 14.98
CA MET A 30 -17.35 12.94 15.04
C MET A 30 -17.72 12.56 16.48
N ARG A 31 -16.79 12.78 17.43
CA ARG A 31 -17.03 12.57 18.86
C ARG A 31 -18.12 13.50 19.41
N LYS A 32 -18.07 14.79 19.07
CA LYS A 32 -19.06 15.79 19.52
C LYS A 32 -20.46 15.47 19.02
N ASN A 33 -20.58 14.88 17.83
CA ASN A 33 -21.85 14.47 17.24
C ASN A 33 -22.39 13.14 17.78
N GLY A 34 -21.73 12.52 18.78
CA GLY A 34 -22.17 11.24 19.36
C GLY A 34 -21.86 10.02 18.49
N THR A 35 -21.04 10.18 17.45
CA THR A 35 -20.68 9.13 16.48
C THR A 35 -19.16 8.99 16.38
N PRO A 36 -18.46 8.59 17.47
CA PRO A 36 -17.01 8.53 17.48
C PRO A 36 -16.46 7.48 16.51
N PHE A 37 -15.53 7.88 15.65
CA PHE A 37 -14.89 6.98 14.68
C PHE A 37 -13.91 6.02 15.37
N VAL A 38 -13.91 4.75 14.96
CA VAL A 38 -12.91 3.73 15.32
C VAL A 38 -12.58 2.91 14.10
N GLY A 39 -11.30 2.76 13.81
CA GLY A 39 -10.82 1.93 12.70
C GLY A 39 -9.77 2.66 11.89
N MET A 40 -9.64 2.25 10.62
CA MET A 40 -8.67 2.84 9.69
C MET A 40 -9.29 4.03 8.95
N LEU A 41 -8.83 5.23 9.27
CA LEU A 41 -9.17 6.44 8.52
C LEU A 41 -8.11 6.69 7.44
N PHE A 42 -8.47 6.41 6.20
CA PHE A 42 -7.68 6.79 5.04
C PHE A 42 -8.10 8.19 4.58
N THR A 43 -7.15 9.13 4.53
CA THR A 43 -7.42 10.52 4.17
C THR A 43 -6.65 10.91 2.91
N GLY A 44 -7.38 11.22 1.84
CA GLY A 44 -6.80 11.77 0.62
C GLY A 44 -6.47 13.25 0.84
N ILE A 45 -5.20 13.63 0.70
CA ILE A 45 -4.73 15.01 0.96
C ILE A 45 -4.03 15.56 -0.28
N MET A 46 -4.41 16.78 -0.67
CA MET A 46 -3.70 17.56 -1.67
C MET A 46 -2.90 18.67 -0.99
N LEU A 47 -1.60 18.73 -1.25
CA LEU A 47 -0.77 19.85 -0.82
C LEU A 47 -0.92 21.01 -1.81
N THR A 48 -1.50 22.12 -1.37
CA THR A 48 -1.73 23.31 -2.19
C THR A 48 -0.78 24.43 -1.78
N LYS A 49 -0.73 25.52 -2.58
CA LYS A 49 -0.01 26.75 -2.20
C LYS A 49 -0.54 27.38 -0.89
N SER A 50 -1.76 27.03 -0.48
CA SER A 50 -2.42 27.53 0.73
C SER A 50 -2.41 26.52 1.89
N GLY A 51 -1.58 25.48 1.81
CA GLY A 51 -1.51 24.40 2.79
C GLY A 51 -2.26 23.12 2.37
N PRO A 52 -2.28 22.09 3.25
CA PRO A 52 -2.94 20.83 2.98
C PRO A 52 -4.46 20.99 2.91
N LYS A 53 -5.11 20.30 1.96
CA LYS A 53 -6.57 20.26 1.81
C LYS A 53 -7.03 18.81 1.68
N THR A 54 -8.10 18.46 2.38
CA THR A 54 -8.75 17.16 2.26
C THR A 54 -9.45 17.05 0.92
N LEU A 55 -9.19 15.95 0.21
CA LEU A 55 -9.97 15.53 -0.97
C LEU A 55 -11.13 14.64 -0.54
N GLU A 56 -10.84 13.64 0.27
CA GLU A 56 -11.81 12.64 0.72
C GLU A 56 -11.36 11.93 2.00
N TYR A 57 -12.32 11.31 2.66
CA TYR A 57 -12.11 10.36 3.75
C TYR A 57 -12.68 9.00 3.34
N ASN A 58 -11.93 7.93 3.62
CA ASN A 58 -12.36 6.54 3.47
C ASN A 58 -12.19 5.82 4.82
N ALA A 59 -13.15 4.99 5.18
CA ALA A 59 -13.16 4.24 6.44
C ALA A 59 -12.57 2.83 6.31
N ARG A 60 -11.51 2.69 5.51
CA ARG A 60 -10.82 1.42 5.27
C ARG A 60 -9.37 1.65 4.86
N PHE A 61 -8.62 0.56 4.91
CA PHE A 61 -7.31 0.45 4.28
C PHE A 61 -7.38 0.75 2.77
N GLY A 62 -6.39 1.53 2.29
CA GLY A 62 -6.19 1.82 0.87
C GLY A 62 -5.62 0.61 0.11
N ASP A 63 -5.73 0.61 -1.21
CA ASP A 63 -5.20 -0.47 -2.04
C ASP A 63 -4.69 0.14 -3.37
N PRO A 64 -3.36 0.16 -3.61
CA PRO A 64 -2.33 -0.69 -3.00
C PRO A 64 -1.54 -0.08 -1.82
N GLU A 65 -2.05 0.98 -1.15
CA GLU A 65 -1.32 1.64 -0.07
C GLU A 65 -1.04 0.72 1.12
N THR A 66 -1.93 -0.23 1.42
CA THR A 66 -1.79 -1.15 2.54
C THR A 66 -0.64 -2.13 2.36
N GLN A 67 -0.52 -2.68 1.15
CA GLN A 67 0.59 -3.54 0.73
C GLN A 67 1.93 -2.80 0.76
N THR A 68 1.90 -1.47 0.78
CA THR A 68 3.10 -0.64 0.89
C THR A 68 3.42 -0.31 2.35
N LEU A 69 2.40 0.03 3.16
CA LEU A 69 2.57 0.49 4.54
C LEU A 69 2.81 -0.65 5.53
N LEU A 70 1.99 -1.71 5.49
CA LEU A 70 2.04 -2.77 6.50
C LEU A 70 3.37 -3.54 6.54
N PRO A 71 4.10 -3.77 5.43
CA PRO A 71 5.43 -4.37 5.51
C PRO A 71 6.46 -3.54 6.27
N LEU A 72 6.20 -2.25 6.52
CA LEU A 72 7.05 -1.37 7.32
C LEU A 72 6.58 -1.27 8.77
N LEU A 73 5.45 -1.89 9.14
CA LEU A 73 4.93 -1.85 10.50
C LEU A 73 5.68 -2.86 11.38
N GLU A 74 6.31 -2.39 12.44
CA GLU A 74 7.03 -3.25 13.40
C GLU A 74 6.14 -3.67 14.57
N THR A 75 5.25 -2.78 15.02
CA THR A 75 4.25 -3.11 16.04
C THR A 75 3.24 -4.11 15.49
N ASP A 76 2.96 -5.18 16.24
CA ASP A 76 1.95 -6.17 15.84
C ASP A 76 0.58 -5.52 15.54
N LEU A 77 0.10 -5.72 14.31
CA LEU A 77 -1.17 -5.17 13.84
C LEU A 77 -2.36 -5.65 14.69
N ALA A 78 -2.34 -6.90 15.18
CA ALA A 78 -3.41 -7.42 16.01
C ALA A 78 -3.48 -6.68 17.36
N THR A 79 -2.32 -6.33 17.92
CA THR A 79 -2.22 -5.50 19.13
C THR A 79 -2.84 -4.12 18.92
N ILE A 80 -2.55 -3.46 17.78
CA ILE A 80 -3.16 -2.16 17.43
C ILE A 80 -4.68 -2.28 17.27
N MET A 81 -5.14 -3.28 16.50
CA MET A 81 -6.57 -3.51 16.26
C MET A 81 -7.33 -3.79 17.56
N LYS A 82 -6.77 -4.61 18.44
CA LYS A 82 -7.35 -4.89 19.75
C LYS A 82 -7.45 -3.62 20.60
N ALA A 83 -6.40 -2.80 20.64
CA ALA A 83 -6.43 -1.54 21.38
C ALA A 83 -7.46 -0.54 20.83
N CYS A 84 -7.71 -0.53 19.51
CA CYS A 84 -8.79 0.23 18.90
C CYS A 84 -10.17 -0.22 19.41
N ILE A 85 -10.42 -1.54 19.42
CA ILE A 85 -11.68 -2.14 19.92
C ILE A 85 -11.88 -1.80 21.39
N GLU A 86 -10.82 -1.90 22.19
CA GLU A 86 -10.81 -1.63 23.63
C GLU A 86 -10.73 -0.13 23.98
N ARG A 87 -10.72 0.78 22.97
CA ARG A 87 -10.65 2.24 23.15
C ARG A 87 -9.41 2.74 23.91
N ARG A 88 -8.31 2.00 23.82
CA ARG A 88 -7.05 2.27 24.53
C ARG A 88 -5.86 2.44 23.59
N LEU A 89 -6.11 2.85 22.34
CA LEU A 89 -5.05 3.05 21.33
C LEU A 89 -3.95 4.00 21.81
N SER A 90 -4.27 4.99 22.65
CA SER A 90 -3.29 5.90 23.24
C SER A 90 -2.27 5.23 24.17
N GLU A 91 -2.50 3.99 24.58
CA GLU A 91 -1.59 3.19 25.41
C GLU A 91 -0.65 2.30 24.59
N VAL A 92 -0.81 2.27 23.25
CA VAL A 92 0.01 1.46 22.35
C VAL A 92 0.99 2.36 21.61
N GLU A 93 2.28 2.07 21.75
CA GLU A 93 3.32 2.67 20.92
C GLU A 93 3.36 1.97 19.56
N ILE A 94 3.19 2.75 18.48
CA ILE A 94 3.21 2.26 17.10
C ILE A 94 4.56 2.63 16.49
N THR A 95 5.36 1.61 16.22
CA THR A 95 6.70 1.74 15.62
C THR A 95 6.65 1.30 14.17
N MET A 96 7.29 2.09 13.31
CA MET A 96 7.46 1.83 11.90
C MET A 96 8.96 1.71 11.61
N SER A 97 9.32 0.79 10.72
CA SER A 97 10.68 0.62 10.23
C SER A 97 11.16 1.85 9.46
N ASP A 98 12.47 2.11 9.52
CA ASP A 98 13.15 3.15 8.74
C ASP A 98 13.41 2.75 7.28
N ARG A 99 13.10 1.49 6.94
CA ARG A 99 13.17 0.94 5.59
C ARG A 99 12.16 1.60 4.64
N SER A 100 12.34 1.34 3.36
CA SER A 100 11.41 1.79 2.32
C SER A 100 10.69 0.60 1.68
N SER A 101 9.45 0.85 1.27
CA SER A 101 8.60 -0.12 0.57
C SER A 101 8.10 0.49 -0.73
N ALA A 102 8.08 -0.31 -1.80
CA ALA A 102 7.50 0.06 -3.07
C ALA A 102 6.66 -1.10 -3.62
N VAL A 103 5.47 -0.77 -4.14
CA VAL A 103 4.54 -1.75 -4.68
C VAL A 103 4.25 -1.43 -6.14
N VAL A 104 4.40 -2.44 -7.00
CA VAL A 104 3.99 -2.40 -8.40
C VAL A 104 2.81 -3.35 -8.58
N VAL A 105 1.69 -2.82 -9.08
CA VAL A 105 0.50 -3.63 -9.38
C VAL A 105 0.57 -4.10 -10.82
N VAL A 106 0.50 -5.41 -11.00
CA VAL A 106 0.32 -6.11 -12.27
C VAL A 106 -1.18 -6.33 -12.51
N SER A 107 -1.65 -5.98 -13.70
CA SER A 107 -3.07 -6.02 -14.08
C SER A 107 -3.32 -6.73 -15.40
N SER A 108 -4.52 -7.29 -15.53
CA SER A 108 -5.01 -7.95 -16.74
C SER A 108 -5.10 -6.98 -17.91
N GLY A 109 -4.80 -7.47 -19.12
CA GLY A 109 -4.90 -6.68 -20.35
C GLY A 109 -6.27 -6.02 -20.51
N GLY A 110 -6.28 -4.71 -20.74
CA GLY A 110 -7.50 -3.92 -20.94
C GLY A 110 -8.05 -3.22 -19.70
N TYR A 111 -7.56 -3.52 -18.48
CA TYR A 111 -7.91 -2.75 -17.28
C TYR A 111 -7.49 -1.26 -17.43
N PRO A 112 -8.32 -0.27 -17.00
CA PRO A 112 -9.57 -0.37 -16.24
C PRO A 112 -10.84 -0.55 -17.08
N GLY A 113 -10.71 -0.75 -18.39
CA GLY A 113 -11.82 -1.08 -19.30
C GLY A 113 -12.19 -2.56 -19.26
N LYS A 114 -12.56 -3.12 -20.42
CA LYS A 114 -12.87 -4.55 -20.55
C LYS A 114 -11.59 -5.37 -20.51
N TYR A 115 -11.54 -6.39 -19.66
CA TYR A 115 -10.44 -7.33 -19.55
C TYR A 115 -10.96 -8.77 -19.50
N GLN A 116 -10.11 -9.73 -19.87
CA GLN A 116 -10.39 -11.16 -19.75
C GLN A 116 -9.93 -11.69 -18.39
N GLN A 117 -10.49 -12.82 -17.99
CA GLN A 117 -10.12 -13.56 -16.78
C GLN A 117 -9.85 -15.02 -17.16
N GLY A 118 -9.20 -15.76 -16.27
CA GLY A 118 -8.88 -17.17 -16.45
C GLY A 118 -7.56 -17.43 -17.16
N ASP A 119 -6.73 -16.41 -17.37
CA ASP A 119 -5.37 -16.61 -17.90
C ASP A 119 -4.49 -17.24 -16.81
N GLU A 120 -3.79 -18.31 -17.15
CA GLU A 120 -2.85 -18.98 -16.24
C GLU A 120 -1.68 -18.04 -15.89
N ILE A 121 -1.35 -17.97 -14.60
CA ILE A 121 -0.30 -17.15 -14.02
C ILE A 121 0.89 -18.04 -13.69
N GLN A 122 2.01 -17.78 -14.36
CA GLN A 122 3.32 -18.32 -13.99
C GLN A 122 4.08 -17.27 -13.20
N MET A 123 4.75 -17.68 -12.11
CA MET A 123 5.60 -16.81 -11.30
C MET A 123 6.60 -17.64 -10.51
N ASP A 124 7.76 -17.06 -10.22
CA ASP A 124 8.73 -17.66 -9.30
C ASP A 124 8.28 -17.48 -7.84
N ASP A 125 8.83 -18.29 -6.94
CA ASP A 125 8.61 -18.10 -5.50
C ASP A 125 9.24 -16.77 -5.03
N PRO A 126 8.46 -15.80 -4.51
CA PRO A 126 8.99 -14.52 -4.05
C PRO A 126 10.03 -14.65 -2.93
N HIS A 127 10.00 -15.73 -2.14
CA HIS A 127 11.00 -15.97 -1.10
C HIS A 127 12.39 -16.25 -1.69
N SER A 128 12.45 -16.97 -2.80
CA SER A 128 13.72 -17.23 -3.53
C SER A 128 14.31 -15.98 -4.20
N LEU A 129 13.51 -14.92 -4.37
CA LEU A 129 13.92 -13.65 -4.97
C LEU A 129 14.38 -12.62 -3.93
N SER A 130 14.13 -12.91 -2.65
CA SER A 130 14.55 -12.10 -1.50
C SER A 130 16.01 -12.41 -1.14
N ASP A 131 16.74 -11.41 -0.67
CA ASP A 131 18.15 -11.52 -0.31
C ASP A 131 18.48 -10.60 0.88
N ASP A 132 19.76 -10.52 1.26
CA ASP A 132 20.19 -9.66 2.36
C ASP A 132 19.88 -8.16 2.11
N ALA A 133 19.66 -7.75 0.86
CA ALA A 133 19.30 -6.39 0.52
C ALA A 133 17.80 -6.10 0.80
N GLY A 134 16.94 -7.13 0.80
CA GLY A 134 15.54 -6.95 1.14
C GLY A 134 14.60 -8.10 0.78
N SER A 135 13.32 -7.86 1.05
CA SER A 135 12.26 -8.84 0.83
C SER A 135 11.36 -8.48 -0.34
N ILE A 136 10.88 -9.51 -1.03
CA ILE A 136 9.85 -9.43 -2.06
C ILE A 136 8.62 -10.19 -1.56
N THR A 137 7.44 -9.62 -1.74
CA THR A 137 6.18 -10.26 -1.37
C THR A 137 5.15 -10.07 -2.48
N PHE A 138 4.47 -11.16 -2.86
CA PHE A 138 3.38 -11.12 -3.83
C PHE A 138 2.05 -11.12 -3.09
N PHE A 139 1.35 -9.99 -3.12
CA PHE A 139 0.00 -9.88 -2.58
C PHE A 139 -1.01 -10.15 -3.69
N HIS A 140 -1.77 -11.23 -3.53
CA HIS A 140 -2.82 -11.62 -4.46
C HIS A 140 -4.04 -10.70 -4.34
N ALA A 141 -4.56 -10.24 -5.48
CA ALA A 141 -5.82 -9.51 -5.57
C ALA A 141 -6.81 -10.35 -6.40
N GLY A 142 -6.93 -10.07 -7.70
CA GLY A 142 -7.76 -10.85 -8.62
C GLY A 142 -7.05 -12.12 -9.11
N THR A 143 -6.84 -13.10 -8.22
CA THR A 143 -6.37 -14.44 -8.59
C THR A 143 -7.31 -15.53 -8.10
N SER A 144 -7.34 -16.68 -8.78
CA SER A 144 -8.06 -17.88 -8.36
C SER A 144 -7.14 -19.10 -8.44
N LEU A 145 -7.16 -19.96 -7.43
CA LEU A 145 -6.49 -21.26 -7.46
C LEU A 145 -7.49 -22.31 -7.95
N LEU A 146 -7.16 -23.03 -9.02
CA LEU A 146 -7.99 -24.11 -9.55
C LEU A 146 -7.71 -25.44 -8.81
N PRO A 147 -8.60 -26.46 -8.93
CA PRO A 147 -8.43 -27.73 -8.23
C PRO A 147 -7.14 -28.51 -8.56
N ASP A 148 -6.53 -28.25 -9.72
CA ASP A 148 -5.24 -28.82 -10.13
C ASP A 148 -4.03 -28.06 -9.54
N GLY A 149 -4.27 -27.00 -8.77
CA GLY A 149 -3.24 -26.15 -8.15
C GLY A 149 -2.72 -25.04 -9.06
N SER A 150 -3.24 -24.90 -10.28
CA SER A 150 -2.86 -23.79 -11.17
C SER A 150 -3.46 -22.47 -10.69
N LEU A 151 -2.68 -21.39 -10.80
CA LEU A 151 -3.09 -20.04 -10.43
C LEU A 151 -3.56 -19.29 -11.68
N HIS A 152 -4.73 -18.66 -11.63
CA HIS A 152 -5.32 -17.96 -12.76
C HIS A 152 -5.75 -16.53 -12.40
N THR A 153 -5.84 -15.66 -13.40
CA THR A 153 -6.42 -14.31 -13.23
C THR A 153 -7.92 -14.39 -12.95
N SER A 154 -8.43 -13.55 -12.04
CA SER A 154 -9.86 -13.47 -11.69
C SER A 154 -10.34 -12.03 -11.46
N GLY A 155 -9.54 -11.03 -11.85
CA GLY A 155 -9.87 -9.62 -11.68
C GLY A 155 -8.98 -8.70 -12.50
N GLY A 156 -9.29 -7.39 -12.47
CA GLY A 156 -8.55 -6.40 -13.25
C GLY A 156 -7.16 -6.11 -12.68
N ARG A 157 -7.06 -5.88 -11.37
CA ARG A 157 -5.78 -5.86 -10.63
C ARG A 157 -5.52 -7.26 -10.12
N VAL A 158 -4.37 -7.84 -10.46
CA VAL A 158 -4.12 -9.28 -10.31
C VAL A 158 -3.18 -9.53 -9.14
N ILE A 159 -1.95 -9.03 -9.19
CA ILE A 159 -0.95 -9.20 -8.13
C ILE A 159 -0.30 -7.84 -7.85
N ALA A 160 -0.17 -7.49 -6.58
CA ALA A 160 0.63 -6.38 -6.09
C ALA A 160 1.98 -6.91 -5.61
N VAL A 161 3.05 -6.59 -6.33
CA VAL A 161 4.41 -6.99 -5.99
C VAL A 161 5.04 -5.92 -5.12
N SER A 162 5.31 -6.26 -3.86
CA SER A 162 5.97 -5.41 -2.89
C SER A 162 7.45 -5.74 -2.82
N GLY A 163 8.30 -4.71 -2.84
CA GLY A 163 9.71 -4.79 -2.48
C GLY A 163 9.99 -3.92 -1.25
N VAL A 164 10.69 -4.47 -0.26
CA VAL A 164 11.13 -3.74 0.94
C VAL A 164 12.65 -3.73 1.01
N GLY A 165 13.24 -2.54 0.92
CA GLY A 165 14.69 -2.33 0.89
C GLY A 165 15.15 -1.31 1.93
N SER A 166 16.47 -1.17 2.08
CA SER A 166 17.08 -0.14 2.94
C SER A 166 16.89 1.29 2.40
N SER A 167 16.61 1.43 1.10
CA SER A 167 16.27 2.69 0.45
C SER A 167 15.09 2.53 -0.51
N LEU A 168 14.51 3.65 -0.94
CA LEU A 168 13.41 3.65 -1.91
C LEU A 168 13.87 3.10 -3.27
N GLU A 169 15.11 3.40 -3.68
CA GLU A 169 15.73 2.86 -4.88
C GLU A 169 15.78 1.33 -4.83
N GLU A 170 16.24 0.76 -3.72
CA GLU A 170 16.32 -0.69 -3.55
C GLU A 170 14.93 -1.33 -3.47
N ALA A 171 14.00 -0.73 -2.75
CA ALA A 171 12.61 -1.18 -2.68
C ALA A 171 11.96 -1.25 -4.08
N VAL A 172 12.18 -0.23 -4.91
CA VAL A 172 11.68 -0.17 -6.29
C VAL A 172 12.36 -1.24 -7.17
N LYS A 173 13.68 -1.41 -7.07
CA LYS A 173 14.41 -2.46 -7.79
C LYS A 173 13.88 -3.86 -7.45
N LEU A 174 13.69 -4.14 -6.16
CA LEU A 174 13.15 -5.42 -5.67
C LEU A 174 11.73 -5.65 -6.18
N ALA A 175 10.86 -4.64 -6.13
CA ALA A 175 9.50 -4.75 -6.65
C ALA A 175 9.50 -5.10 -8.15
N TYR A 176 10.31 -4.42 -8.96
CA TYR A 176 10.41 -4.75 -10.39
C TYR A 176 11.09 -6.09 -10.68
N ARG A 177 12.06 -6.51 -9.85
CA ARG A 177 12.63 -7.86 -9.92
C ARG A 177 11.53 -8.91 -9.75
N GLY A 178 10.68 -8.77 -8.74
CA GLY A 178 9.53 -9.66 -8.55
C GLY A 178 8.54 -9.61 -9.72
N VAL A 179 8.19 -8.42 -10.23
CA VAL A 179 7.31 -8.31 -11.41
C VAL A 179 7.91 -9.01 -12.64
N SER A 180 9.23 -9.00 -12.77
CA SER A 180 9.91 -9.61 -13.93
C SER A 180 9.80 -11.14 -13.98
N THR A 181 9.35 -11.80 -12.91
CA THR A 181 9.13 -13.26 -12.89
C THR A 181 7.68 -13.65 -13.19
N ILE A 182 6.74 -12.72 -13.05
CA ILE A 182 5.31 -12.96 -13.33
C ILE A 182 5.05 -12.96 -14.84
N ARG A 183 4.31 -13.96 -15.32
CA ARG A 183 3.90 -14.09 -16.72
C ARG A 183 2.45 -14.57 -16.79
N TYR A 184 1.64 -13.85 -17.54
CA TYR A 184 0.35 -14.30 -18.06
C TYR A 184 -0.03 -13.43 -19.27
N LYS A 185 -1.04 -13.87 -20.01
CA LYS A 185 -1.47 -13.22 -21.24
C LYS A 185 -1.85 -11.75 -20.99
N ASP A 186 -1.33 -10.87 -21.85
CA ASP A 186 -1.63 -9.42 -21.87
C ASP A 186 -1.42 -8.69 -20.53
N MET A 187 -0.60 -9.23 -19.62
CA MET A 187 -0.27 -8.57 -18.37
C MET A 187 0.36 -7.20 -18.63
N HIS A 188 0.00 -6.21 -17.82
CA HIS A 188 0.62 -4.90 -17.90
C HIS A 188 0.81 -4.27 -16.52
N TYR A 189 1.81 -3.40 -16.43
CA TYR A 189 2.16 -2.66 -15.22
C TYR A 189 2.91 -1.38 -15.62
N ARG A 190 2.95 -0.41 -14.71
CA ARG A 190 3.73 0.82 -14.91
C ARG A 190 5.21 0.55 -14.65
N LYS A 191 6.10 1.20 -15.41
CA LYS A 191 7.56 1.05 -15.30
C LYS A 191 8.24 2.21 -14.55
N ASP A 192 7.45 3.10 -13.96
CA ASP A 192 7.89 4.36 -13.37
C ASP A 192 7.29 4.62 -11.97
N ILE A 193 6.88 3.58 -11.24
CA ILE A 193 6.51 3.72 -9.82
C ILE A 193 7.64 4.41 -9.05
N ALA A 194 7.26 5.36 -8.19
CA ALA A 194 8.14 6.25 -7.40
C ALA A 194 9.02 7.25 -8.19
N TYR A 195 8.88 7.40 -9.52
CA TYR A 195 9.77 8.26 -10.32
C TYR A 195 9.87 9.71 -9.82
N ARG A 196 8.79 10.28 -9.25
CA ARG A 196 8.79 11.65 -8.73
C ARG A 196 9.61 11.81 -7.45
N ALA A 197 9.70 10.76 -6.64
CA ALA A 197 10.50 10.75 -5.43
C ALA A 197 11.98 10.50 -5.74
N LEU A 198 12.27 9.62 -6.71
CA LEU A 198 13.64 9.27 -7.10
C LEU A 198 14.36 10.33 -7.96
N LYS A 199 13.62 11.25 -8.57
CA LYS A 199 14.18 12.37 -9.36
C LYS A 199 14.49 13.62 -8.53
N ARG A 200 14.22 13.60 -7.23
CA ARG A 200 14.47 14.70 -6.30
C ARG A 200 15.72 14.42 -5.49
#